data_AF-A0A9X9EZE6-F1
#
_entry.id   AF-A0A9X9EZE6-F1
#
_cell.length_a   1.000
_cell.length_b   1.000
_cell.length_c   1.000
_cell.angle_alpha   90.00
_cell.angle_beta   90.00
_cell.angle_gamma   90.00
#
_symmetry.space_group_name_H-M   'P 1'
#
loop_
_entity.id
_entity.type
_entity.pdbx_description
1 polymer ?
#
loop_
_entity_poly.entity_id
_entity_poly.type
_entity_poly.pdbx_seq_one_letter_code
_entity_poly.pdbx_strand_id
1 'polypeptide(L)'
;MSCNCNEDHHEHDCDFNCVSNVVRFIHELQECATTTCGSGCEVPFLGAHNSASVANTRPFILYTKSGEPFEAFAPTASLSSCRSPIFRVESIDDDDCAVLRVLTVVLGDTS
;
A
#
# COMPACT_ATOMS: atom_id res chain seq x y z
N MET A 1 -2.30 0.40 16.07
CA MET A 1 -3.31 -0.32 15.26
C MET A 1 -3.80 -1.49 16.11
N SER A 2 -4.99 -1.38 16.69
CA SER A 2 -5.52 -2.43 17.57
C SER A 2 -6.58 -3.24 16.84
N CYS A 3 -6.46 -4.56 16.90
CA CYS A 3 -7.52 -5.48 16.49
C CYS A 3 -8.44 -5.66 17.70
N ASN A 4 -9.72 -5.32 17.57
CA ASN A 4 -10.69 -5.51 18.64
C ASN A 4 -11.43 -6.84 18.43
N CYS A 5 -10.95 -7.90 19.07
CA CYS A 5 -11.63 -9.19 19.12
C CYS A 5 -12.73 -9.08 20.18
N ASN A 6 -14.00 -8.86 19.78
CA ASN A 6 -15.10 -8.91 20.75
C ASN A 6 -15.47 -10.37 21.00
N GLU A 7 -15.32 -10.80 22.25
CA GLU A 7 -15.60 -12.15 22.73
C GLU A 7 -17.10 -12.41 22.73
N ASP A 8 -17.67 -12.99 21.68
CA ASP A 8 -18.98 -13.63 21.75
C ASP A 8 -19.06 -14.76 20.70
N HIS A 9 -18.73 -15.96 21.17
CA HIS A 9 -19.16 -17.26 20.66
C HIS A 9 -19.28 -17.42 19.14
N HIS A 10 -18.18 -17.76 18.45
CA HIS A 10 -18.12 -18.79 17.40
C HIS A 10 -16.66 -19.11 17.12
N GLU A 11 -16.36 -20.40 17.01
CA GLU A 11 -15.06 -21.03 16.81
C GLU A 11 -14.50 -20.73 15.40
N HIS A 12 -14.31 -19.45 15.08
CA HIS A 12 -13.65 -18.99 13.87
C HIS A 12 -12.43 -18.17 14.29
N ASP A 13 -11.28 -18.81 14.11
CA ASP A 13 -9.95 -18.26 13.90
C ASP A 13 -9.92 -16.73 13.97
N CYS A 14 -9.45 -16.20 15.10
CA CYS A 14 -9.07 -14.80 15.21
C CYS A 14 -7.80 -14.60 14.38
N ASP A 15 -7.98 -14.57 13.06
CA ASP A 15 -6.91 -14.51 12.08
C ASP A 15 -6.10 -13.24 12.35
N PHE A 16 -4.91 -13.40 12.94
CA PHE A 16 -4.03 -12.32 13.46
C PHE A 16 -3.39 -11.48 12.33
N ASN A 17 -3.97 -11.53 11.15
CA ASN A 17 -3.47 -11.09 9.86
C ASN A 17 -3.97 -9.68 9.48
N CYS A 18 -4.12 -8.77 10.45
CA CYS A 18 -4.65 -7.43 10.19
C CYS A 18 -3.80 -6.62 9.21
N VAL A 19 -2.48 -6.78 9.24
CA VAL A 19 -1.56 -6.08 8.34
C VAL A 19 -1.57 -6.74 6.95
N SER A 20 -1.49 -8.07 6.86
CA SER A 20 -1.46 -8.76 5.57
C SER A 20 -2.79 -8.59 4.82
N ASN A 21 -3.93 -8.61 5.52
CA ASN A 21 -5.24 -8.32 4.92
C ASN A 21 -5.30 -6.92 4.31
N VAL A 22 -4.77 -5.91 5.00
CA VAL A 22 -4.69 -4.53 4.47
C VAL A 22 -3.73 -4.46 3.28
N VAL A 23 -2.58 -5.10 3.35
CA VAL A 23 -1.59 -5.14 2.25
C VAL A 23 -2.16 -5.86 1.03
N ARG A 24 -2.90 -6.96 1.21
CA ARG A 24 -3.61 -7.70 0.16
C ARG A 24 -4.67 -6.83 -0.49
N PHE A 25 -5.51 -6.17 0.30
CA PHE A 25 -6.52 -5.24 -0.21
C PHE A 25 -5.89 -4.09 -1.02
N ILE A 26 -4.78 -3.54 -0.55
CA ILE A 26 -4.02 -2.51 -1.30
C ILE A 26 -3.53 -3.08 -2.63
N HIS A 27 -2.97 -4.30 -2.65
CA HIS A 27 -2.51 -4.94 -3.88
C HIS A 27 -3.65 -5.14 -4.89
N GLU A 28 -4.80 -5.63 -4.46
CA GLU A 28 -5.99 -5.80 -5.30
C GLU A 28 -6.45 -4.48 -5.94
N LEU A 29 -6.47 -3.39 -5.15
CA LEU A 29 -6.81 -2.05 -5.66
C LEU A 29 -5.80 -1.55 -6.71
N GLN A 30 -4.53 -1.92 -6.57
CA GLN A 30 -3.48 -1.53 -7.52
C GLN A 30 -3.58 -2.32 -8.84
N GLU A 31 -3.94 -3.61 -8.79
CA GLU A 31 -4.05 -4.50 -9.95
C GLU A 31 -5.36 -4.33 -10.73
N CYS A 32 -6.45 -3.93 -10.06
CA CYS A 32 -7.79 -3.73 -10.66
C CYS A 32 -7.85 -2.55 -11.67
N ALA A 33 -6.70 -1.98 -11.98
CA ALA A 33 -6.46 -0.89 -12.88
C ALA A 33 -6.52 -1.35 -14.36
N THR A 34 -7.63 -1.93 -14.77
CA THR A 34 -7.84 -2.48 -16.13
C THR A 34 -8.25 -1.38 -17.13
N THR A 35 -8.05 -1.64 -18.43
CA THR A 35 -8.30 -0.71 -19.55
C THR A 35 -9.78 -0.35 -19.77
N THR A 36 -10.71 -1.01 -19.09
CA THR A 36 -12.15 -0.72 -19.09
C THR A 36 -12.55 0.00 -17.81
N CYS A 37 -12.11 1.24 -17.66
CA CYS A 37 -12.41 2.04 -16.47
C CYS A 37 -13.86 2.55 -16.52
N GLY A 38 -14.70 2.03 -15.64
CA GLY A 38 -15.94 2.72 -15.27
C GLY A 38 -15.59 4.02 -14.54
N SER A 39 -15.89 5.17 -15.15
CA SER A 39 -15.63 6.49 -14.58
C SER A 39 -16.74 6.90 -13.60
N GLY A 40 -16.91 6.13 -12.52
CA GLY A 40 -17.88 6.41 -11.45
C GLY A 40 -17.21 6.89 -10.17
N CYS A 41 -17.87 7.78 -9.42
CA CYS A 41 -17.42 8.19 -8.07
C CYS A 41 -17.38 7.02 -7.06
N GLU A 42 -18.08 5.93 -7.36
CA GLU A 42 -18.09 4.69 -6.58
C GLU A 42 -16.83 3.83 -6.81
N VAL A 43 -16.00 4.21 -7.78
CA VAL A 43 -14.85 3.41 -8.17
C VAL A 43 -13.59 4.03 -7.56
N PRO A 44 -12.88 3.32 -6.67
CA PRO A 44 -11.77 3.88 -5.89
C PRO A 44 -10.48 3.98 -6.71
N PHE A 45 -10.56 4.37 -7.99
CA PHE A 45 -9.40 4.53 -8.87
C PHE A 45 -8.90 5.97 -8.83
N LEU A 46 -7.72 6.17 -8.23
CA LEU A 46 -6.95 7.40 -8.40
C LEU A 46 -6.27 7.36 -9.77
N GLY A 47 -6.87 8.04 -10.76
CA GLY A 47 -6.13 8.44 -11.96
C GLY A 47 -6.10 7.45 -13.12
N ALA A 48 -7.15 6.68 -13.35
CA ALA A 48 -7.35 6.11 -14.67
C ALA A 48 -7.62 7.22 -15.69
N HIS A 49 -6.62 7.57 -16.51
CA HIS A 49 -6.75 8.53 -17.60
C HIS A 49 -6.25 7.88 -18.88
N ASN A 50 -6.97 8.09 -19.99
CA ASN A 50 -6.72 7.48 -21.30
C ASN A 50 -5.34 7.80 -21.90
N SER A 51 -4.59 8.75 -21.34
CA SER A 51 -3.25 9.12 -21.76
C SER A 51 -2.13 8.72 -20.79
N ALA A 52 -2.46 8.10 -19.65
CA ALA A 52 -1.49 7.69 -18.64
C ALA A 52 -1.59 6.19 -18.41
N SER A 53 -0.44 5.50 -18.44
CA SER A 53 -0.35 4.10 -18.03
C SER A 53 -0.78 4.00 -16.57
N VAL A 54 -2.02 3.56 -16.35
CA VAL A 54 -2.49 2.81 -15.18
C VAL A 54 -1.75 3.19 -13.88
N ALA A 55 -1.87 4.45 -13.46
CA ALA A 55 -1.13 5.01 -12.32
C ALA A 55 -1.86 4.71 -11.00
N ASN A 56 -2.28 3.46 -10.78
CA ASN A 56 -3.05 3.08 -9.60
C ASN A 56 -2.16 2.72 -8.40
N THR A 57 -1.02 3.39 -8.21
CA THR A 57 -0.22 3.22 -7.00
C THR A 57 -1.01 3.72 -5.79
N ARG A 58 -1.09 2.90 -4.73
CA ARG A 58 -1.68 3.26 -3.43
C ARG A 58 -0.55 3.33 -2.41
N PRO A 59 0.08 4.51 -2.23
CA PRO A 59 1.20 4.65 -1.29
C PRO A 59 0.69 4.51 0.14
N PHE A 60 1.43 3.78 0.96
CA PHE A 60 1.12 3.58 2.37
C PHE A 60 2.39 3.57 3.23
N ILE A 61 2.19 3.74 4.55
CA ILE A 61 3.24 3.70 5.57
C ILE A 61 2.94 2.55 6.52
N LEU A 62 3.95 1.73 6.79
CA LEU A 62 3.88 0.73 7.86
C LEU A 62 4.42 1.36 9.14
N TYR A 63 3.75 1.11 10.26
CA TYR A 63 4.22 1.52 11.58
C TYR A 63 4.70 0.31 12.37
N THR A 64 5.83 0.47 13.05
CA THR A 64 6.37 -0.52 13.97
C THR A 64 5.53 -0.61 15.25
N LYS A 65 5.81 -1.61 16.10
CA LYS A 65 5.11 -1.78 17.38
C LYS A 65 5.25 -0.57 18.32
N SER A 66 6.31 0.24 18.17
CA SER A 66 6.50 1.47 18.94
C SER A 66 5.75 2.68 18.36
N GLY A 67 5.07 2.52 17.22
CA GLY A 67 4.37 3.62 16.54
C GLY A 67 5.27 4.46 15.63
N GLU A 68 6.52 4.06 15.43
CA GLU A 68 7.45 4.73 14.50
C GLU A 68 7.27 4.19 13.07
N PRO A 69 7.40 5.03 12.02
CA PRO A 69 7.39 4.58 10.63
C PRO A 69 8.49 3.53 10.37
N PHE A 70 8.15 2.46 9.66
CA PHE A 70 9.12 1.52 9.12
C PHE A 70 9.78 2.14 7.88
N GLU A 71 11.10 2.32 7.92
CA GLU A 71 11.85 2.92 6.81
C GLU A 71 12.76 1.92 6.13
N ALA A 72 12.71 1.88 4.80
CA ALA A 72 13.60 1.08 3.98
C ALA A 72 14.55 1.95 3.17
N PHE A 73 15.69 1.38 2.79
CA PHE A 73 16.69 2.06 2.00
C PHE A 73 16.21 2.26 0.56
N ALA A 74 16.16 3.51 0.11
CA ALA A 74 15.82 3.94 -1.23
C ALA A 74 16.94 4.88 -1.72
N PRO A 75 17.98 4.36 -2.39
CA PRO A 75 19.03 5.19 -2.92
C PRO A 75 18.45 6.03 -4.07
N THR A 76 18.38 7.34 -3.85
CA THR A 76 18.04 8.31 -4.89
C THR A 76 19.34 8.88 -5.48
N ALA A 77 19.26 9.58 -6.61
CA ALA A 77 20.42 10.29 -7.17
C ALA A 77 21.00 11.35 -6.20
N SER A 78 20.25 11.73 -5.14
CA SER A 78 20.74 12.56 -4.04
C SER A 78 21.12 11.70 -2.82
N LEU A 79 22.33 11.91 -2.30
CA LEU A 79 22.88 11.18 -1.16
C LEU A 79 22.35 11.67 0.21
N SER A 80 21.45 12.66 0.22
CA SER A 80 21.00 13.33 1.45
C SER A 80 19.80 12.66 2.13
N SER A 81 18.99 11.90 1.38
CA SER A 81 17.91 11.09 1.94
C SER A 81 17.86 9.75 1.22
N CYS A 82 18.39 8.72 1.89
CA CYS A 82 18.49 7.38 1.34
C CYS A 82 17.49 6.41 1.98
N ARG A 83 16.54 6.92 2.76
CA ARG A 83 15.50 6.13 3.42
C ARG A 83 14.14 6.74 3.15
N SER A 84 13.13 5.89 3.04
CA SER A 84 11.75 6.34 2.91
C SER A 84 10.80 5.38 3.62
N PRO A 85 9.76 5.92 4.30
CA PRO A 85 8.72 5.12 4.93
C PRO A 85 7.55 4.80 4.00
N ILE A 86 7.62 5.21 2.72
CA ILE A 86 6.49 5.12 1.80
C ILE A 86 6.69 3.92 0.88
N PHE A 87 5.67 3.09 0.78
CA PHE A 87 5.72 1.84 0.05
C PHE A 87 4.59 1.70 -0.96
N ARG A 88 4.86 0.90 -2.00
CA ARG A 88 3.88 0.29 -2.90
C ARG A 88 3.95 -1.23 -2.75
N VAL A 89 2.82 -1.91 -2.82
CA VAL A 89 2.79 -3.39 -2.84
C VAL A 89 3.08 -3.89 -4.25
N GLU A 90 4.01 -4.84 -4.39
CA GLU A 90 4.32 -5.49 -5.67
C GLU A 90 3.68 -6.85 -5.81
N SER A 91 3.70 -7.62 -4.73
CA SER A 91 3.02 -8.91 -4.64
C SER A 91 2.79 -9.26 -3.19
N ILE A 92 1.82 -10.15 -2.97
CA ILE A 92 1.62 -10.85 -1.71
C ILE A 92 1.24 -12.29 -2.04
N ASP A 93 1.81 -13.25 -1.33
CA ASP A 93 1.50 -14.67 -1.52
C ASP A 93 0.46 -15.18 -0.51
N ASP A 94 0.11 -16.47 -0.64
CA ASP A 94 -0.84 -17.16 0.23
C ASP A 94 -0.28 -17.38 1.64
N ASP A 95 1.05 -17.27 1.82
CA ASP A 95 1.76 -17.37 3.11
C ASP A 95 1.94 -15.99 3.78
N ASP A 96 1.14 -14.98 3.38
CA ASP A 96 1.14 -13.60 3.86
C ASP A 96 2.48 -12.86 3.72
N CYS A 97 3.37 -13.32 2.84
CA CYS A 97 4.63 -12.67 2.55
C CYS A 97 4.46 -11.65 1.42
N ALA A 98 4.69 -10.37 1.75
CA ALA A 98 4.55 -9.27 0.80
C ALA A 98 5.90 -8.74 0.30
N VAL A 99 5.99 -8.50 -1.02
CA VAL A 99 7.08 -7.76 -1.64
C VAL A 99 6.67 -6.30 -1.77
N LEU A 100 7.43 -5.41 -1.14
CA LEU A 100 7.17 -3.98 -1.14
C LEU A 100 8.25 -3.23 -1.91
N ARG A 101 7.85 -2.30 -2.78
CA ARG A 101 8.76 -1.33 -3.40
C ARG A 101 8.76 -0.05 -2.58
N VAL A 102 9.95 0.42 -2.19
CA VAL A 102 10.12 1.73 -1.55
C VAL A 102 9.91 2.85 -2.57
N LEU A 103 9.16 3.89 -2.19
CA LEU A 103 8.89 5.06 -3.01
C LEU A 103 9.61 6.29 -2.45
N THR A 104 10.06 7.19 -3.33
CA THR A 104 10.63 8.50 -2.93
C THR A 104 9.66 9.61 -3.29
N VAL A 105 9.49 10.58 -2.41
CA VAL A 105 8.73 11.81 -2.70
C VAL A 105 9.68 12.83 -3.32
N VAL A 106 9.34 13.29 -4.51
CA VAL A 106 9.98 14.43 -5.14
C VAL A 106 9.06 15.62 -4.93
N LEU A 107 9.51 16.63 -4.18
CA LEU A 107 8.83 17.92 -4.14
C LEU A 107 9.08 18.59 -5.49
N GLY A 108 8.03 18.75 -6.29
CA GLY A 108 8.13 19.50 -7.53
C GLY A 108 8.34 20.96 -7.21
N ASP A 109 9.54 21.47 -7.45
CA ASP A 109 9.75 22.92 -7.48
C ASP A 109 8.87 23.49 -8.58
N THR A 110 7.89 24.31 -8.19
CA THR A 110 7.11 25.11 -9.15
C THR A 110 8.09 26.08 -9.81
N SER A 111 8.50 25.74 -11.03
CA SER A 111 9.21 26.62 -11.95
C SER A 111 8.21 27.28 -12.88
#